data_AF-A0A497NDI6-F1
#
_entry.id   AF-A0A497NDI6-F1
#
_cell.length_a   1.000
_cell.length_b   1.000
_cell.length_c   1.000
_cell.angle_alpha   90.00
_cell.angle_beta   90.00
_cell.angle_gamma   90.00
#
_symmetry.space_group_name_H-M   'P 1'
#
loop_
_entity.id
_entity.type
_entity.pdbx_description
1 polymer ?
#
loop_
_entity_poly.entity_id
_entity_poly.type
_entity_poly.pdbx_seq_one_letter_code
_entity_poly.pdbx_strand_id
1 'polypeptide(L)'
;MIEVGLLTRRPNAWCSSQLAHAFRELGARVHFLRFNRLAGRVGARPLASHRSPDVAELAKLDALVVRPIGRGSLEEIIFRMDLLRRLEAEGVLVVNPAEAIEVCSDKYRALWHMELAGLPVPRTVATEDVRSAMRAFWELGGDVVVKPIFGSRGVG
;
A
#
# COMPACT_ATOMS: atom_id res chain seq x y z
N MET A 1 23.02 -13.92 3.40
CA MET A 1 21.73 -14.51 2.98
C MET A 1 20.74 -13.37 2.97
N ILE A 2 19.96 -13.20 1.90
CA ILE A 2 19.02 -12.07 1.79
C ILE A 2 17.83 -12.29 2.75
N GLU A 3 17.47 -11.29 3.53
CA GLU A 3 16.33 -11.27 4.45
C GLU A 3 15.16 -10.48 3.85
N VAL A 4 14.06 -11.18 3.55
CA VAL A 4 12.87 -10.58 2.93
C VAL A 4 11.68 -10.65 3.87
N GLY A 5 11.11 -9.48 4.19
CA GLY A 5 9.80 -9.39 4.84
C GLY A 5 8.67 -9.47 3.83
N LEU A 6 7.65 -10.29 4.08
CA LEU A 6 6.40 -10.33 3.31
C LEU A 6 5.25 -9.84 4.20
N LEU A 7 4.81 -8.61 3.99
CA LEU A 7 3.64 -8.03 4.66
C LEU A 7 2.36 -8.59 4.06
N THR A 8 1.69 -9.48 4.78
CA THR A 8 0.47 -10.14 4.32
C THR A 8 -0.50 -10.45 5.46
N ARG A 9 -1.80 -10.40 5.15
CA ARG A 9 -2.85 -10.81 6.11
C ARG A 9 -2.97 -12.33 6.22
N ARG A 10 -2.63 -13.06 5.16
CA ARG A 10 -2.79 -14.51 5.07
C ARG A 10 -1.52 -15.13 4.49
N PRO A 11 -0.59 -15.63 5.33
CA PRO A 11 0.60 -16.33 4.88
C PRO A 11 0.31 -17.53 3.97
N ASN A 12 -0.79 -18.24 4.27
CA ASN A 12 -1.18 -19.46 3.54
C ASN A 12 -2.02 -19.20 2.28
N ALA A 13 -2.32 -17.93 1.95
CA ALA A 13 -3.01 -17.63 0.70
C ALA A 13 -2.08 -17.87 -0.49
N TRP A 14 -2.63 -18.37 -1.61
CA TRP A 14 -1.86 -18.75 -2.81
C TRP A 14 -0.83 -17.69 -3.21
N CYS A 15 -1.21 -16.42 -3.32
CA CYS A 15 -0.25 -15.40 -3.74
C CYS A 15 0.91 -15.18 -2.74
N SER A 16 0.64 -15.34 -1.44
CA SER A 16 1.67 -15.18 -0.40
C SER A 16 2.61 -16.38 -0.38
N SER A 17 2.07 -17.59 -0.55
CA SER A 17 2.86 -18.83 -0.55
C SER A 17 3.73 -18.93 -1.81
N GLN A 18 3.21 -18.53 -2.97
CA GLN A 18 3.99 -18.51 -4.22
C GLN A 18 5.18 -17.54 -4.14
N LEU A 19 4.99 -16.33 -3.60
CA LEU A 19 6.11 -15.40 -3.40
C LEU A 19 7.14 -15.95 -2.41
N ALA A 20 6.68 -16.50 -1.29
CA ALA A 20 7.59 -17.07 -0.31
C ALA A 20 8.37 -18.28 -0.87
N HIS A 21 7.74 -19.08 -1.74
CA HIS A 21 8.41 -20.19 -2.43
C HIS A 21 9.48 -19.67 -3.40
N ALA A 22 9.14 -18.72 -4.28
CA ALA A 22 10.07 -18.14 -5.25
C ALA A 22 11.29 -17.50 -4.56
N PHE A 23 11.10 -16.74 -3.48
CA PHE A 23 12.21 -16.17 -2.72
C PHE A 23 13.11 -17.25 -2.09
N ARG A 24 12.52 -18.34 -1.57
CA ARG A 24 13.31 -19.44 -0.99
C ARG A 24 14.09 -20.21 -2.04
N GLU A 25 13.56 -20.39 -3.25
CA GLU A 25 14.29 -21.00 -4.37
C GLU A 25 15.51 -20.15 -4.77
N LEU A 26 15.42 -18.83 -4.63
CA LEU A 26 16.54 -17.90 -4.81
C LEU A 26 17.49 -17.84 -3.59
N GLY A 27 17.28 -18.68 -2.57
CA GLY A 27 18.12 -18.75 -1.37
C GLY A 27 17.89 -17.64 -0.34
N ALA A 28 16.79 -16.88 -0.45
CA ALA A 28 16.44 -15.86 0.53
C ALA A 28 15.67 -16.44 1.73
N ARG A 29 15.85 -15.82 2.90
CA ARG A 29 15.04 -16.09 4.10
C ARG A 29 13.79 -15.20 4.07
N VAL A 30 12.63 -15.81 4.25
CA VAL A 30 11.33 -15.11 4.15
C VAL A 30 10.64 -15.04 5.50
N HIS A 31 10.28 -13.83 5.92
CA HIS A 31 9.56 -13.54 7.16
C HIS A 31 8.15 -13.08 6.86
N PHE A 32 7.13 -13.78 7.36
CA PHE A 32 5.75 -13.32 7.21
C PHE A 32 5.41 -12.28 8.28
N LEU A 33 5.06 -11.07 7.86
CA LEU A 33 4.80 -9.93 8.73
C LEU A 33 3.36 -9.43 8.59
N ARG A 34 2.85 -8.75 9.62
CA ARG A 34 1.52 -8.13 9.64
C ARG A 34 1.61 -6.68 10.10
N PHE A 35 0.89 -5.78 9.41
CA PHE A 35 0.84 -4.36 9.75
C PHE A 35 0.42 -4.09 11.20
N ASN A 36 -0.61 -4.79 11.70
CA ASN A 36 -1.11 -4.60 13.08
C ASN A 36 -0.19 -5.16 14.19
N ARG A 37 1.03 -5.60 13.82
CA ARG A 37 2.07 -6.06 14.74
C ARG A 37 3.36 -5.26 14.59
N LEU A 38 3.36 -4.25 13.73
CA LEU A 38 4.48 -3.32 13.58
C LEU A 38 4.45 -2.29 14.71
N ALA A 39 5.63 -1.85 15.11
CA ALA A 39 5.81 -0.71 16.01
C ALA A 39 6.92 0.16 15.46
N GLY A 40 6.66 1.46 15.32
CA GLY A 40 7.68 2.48 15.04
C GLY A 40 8.08 3.19 16.33
N ARG A 41 9.35 3.57 16.45
CA ARG A 41 9.90 4.30 17.61
C ARG A 41 10.66 5.54 17.16
N VAL A 42 10.42 6.66 17.81
CA VAL A 42 11.18 7.91 17.62
C VAL A 42 11.98 8.16 18.90
N GLY A 43 13.25 8.56 18.77
CA GLY A 43 14.14 8.72 19.93
C GLY A 43 14.60 7.42 20.60
N ALA A 44 14.26 6.26 20.04
CA ALA A 44 14.67 4.95 20.55
C ALA A 44 14.93 3.95 19.40
N ARG A 45 15.77 2.94 19.66
CA ARG A 45 16.06 1.83 18.75
C ARG A 45 15.47 0.51 19.32
N PRO A 46 15.11 -0.47 18.49
CA PRO A 46 15.09 -0.42 17.02
C PRO A 46 13.98 0.53 16.53
N LEU A 47 14.26 1.24 15.43
CA LEU A 47 13.37 2.27 14.88
C LEU A 47 12.01 1.70 14.47
N ALA A 48 12.01 0.45 14.02
CA ALA A 48 10.83 -0.29 13.63
C ALA A 48 11.04 -1.77 13.96
N SER A 49 10.03 -2.39 14.54
CA SER A 49 10.05 -3.81 14.95
C SER A 49 8.72 -4.47 14.62
N HIS A 50 8.72 -5.80 14.52
CA HIS A 50 7.50 -6.57 14.44
C HIS A 50 7.40 -7.51 15.65
N ARG A 51 6.20 -7.74 16.18
CA ARG A 51 5.96 -8.65 17.34
C ARG A 51 6.17 -10.15 17.02
N SER A 52 7.02 -10.52 16.06
CA SER A 52 7.42 -11.92 15.84
C SER A 52 8.79 -12.13 16.47
N PRO A 53 9.06 -13.28 17.11
CA PRO A 53 10.39 -13.58 17.65
C PRO A 53 11.49 -13.52 16.57
N ASP A 54 11.14 -13.76 15.30
CA ASP A 54 12.12 -13.91 14.23
C ASP A 54 12.61 -12.59 13.62
N VAL A 55 11.96 -11.46 13.93
CA VAL A 55 12.32 -10.15 13.36
C VAL A 55 12.21 -9.05 14.41
N ALA A 56 13.29 -8.86 15.17
CA ALA A 56 13.39 -7.82 16.19
C ALA A 56 13.53 -6.41 15.60
N GLU A 57 14.15 -6.27 14.43
CA GLU A 57 14.46 -4.98 13.80
C GLU A 57 14.20 -5.04 12.30
N LEU A 58 13.21 -4.27 11.84
CA LEU A 58 12.79 -4.28 10.43
C LEU A 58 13.77 -3.57 9.50
N ALA A 59 14.56 -2.64 10.03
CA ALA A 59 15.58 -1.93 9.28
C ALA A 59 16.76 -2.83 8.85
N LYS A 60 16.84 -4.07 9.39
CA LYS A 60 17.83 -5.08 8.98
C LYS A 60 17.36 -5.97 7.82
N LEU A 61 16.13 -5.79 7.34
CA LEU A 61 15.65 -6.49 6.16
C LEU A 61 16.28 -5.89 4.91
N ASP A 62 16.69 -6.73 3.97
CA ASP A 62 17.15 -6.27 2.65
C ASP A 62 15.96 -5.77 1.82
N ALA A 63 14.80 -6.42 1.96
CA ALA A 63 13.58 -6.04 1.25
C ALA A 63 12.32 -6.30 2.06
N LEU A 64 11.28 -5.50 1.80
CA LEU A 64 9.95 -5.62 2.39
C LEU A 64 8.88 -5.56 1.30
N VAL A 65 8.30 -6.72 1.00
CA VAL A 65 7.24 -6.84 0.00
C VAL A 65 5.87 -6.64 0.66
N VAL A 66 5.15 -5.61 0.23
CA VAL A 66 3.81 -5.25 0.68
C VAL A 66 2.76 -5.87 -0.24
N ARG A 67 1.97 -6.82 0.28
CA ARG A 67 0.89 -7.45 -0.50
C ARG A 67 -0.40 -6.63 -0.47
N PRO A 68 -1.13 -6.54 0.66
CA PRO A 68 -2.11 -5.47 0.82
C PRO A 68 -1.79 -4.60 2.04
N ILE A 69 -1.97 -3.27 1.90
CA ILE A 69 -1.98 -2.34 3.05
C ILE A 69 -3.07 -2.70 4.07
N GLY A 70 -4.11 -3.41 3.59
CA GLY A 70 -5.23 -3.90 4.39
C GLY A 70 -6.33 -2.86 4.57
N ARG A 71 -7.37 -3.23 5.32
CA ARG A 71 -8.36 -2.28 5.82
C ARG A 71 -7.85 -1.68 7.13
N GLY A 72 -8.35 -0.51 7.48
CA GLY A 72 -8.08 0.16 8.74
C GLY A 72 -8.78 1.51 8.81
N SER A 73 -8.70 2.17 9.96
CA SER A 73 -9.04 3.59 10.06
C SER A 73 -8.08 4.43 9.22
N LEU A 74 -8.44 5.69 8.97
CA LEU A 74 -7.55 6.64 8.31
C LEU A 74 -6.19 6.73 9.03
N GLU A 75 -6.19 6.87 10.36
CA GLU A 75 -4.98 6.94 11.18
C GLU A 75 -4.12 5.69 11.06
N GLU A 76 -4.73 4.49 11.07
CA GLU A 76 -3.99 3.25 10.89
C GLU A 76 -3.31 3.21 9.51
N ILE A 77 -3.98 3.64 8.45
CA ILE A 77 -3.42 3.64 7.10
C ILE A 77 -2.29 4.67 7.00
N ILE A 78 -2.50 5.90 7.50
CA ILE A 78 -1.47 6.95 7.54
C ILE A 78 -0.22 6.42 8.24
N PHE A 79 -0.36 5.87 9.45
CA PHE A 79 0.77 5.31 10.19
C PHE A 79 1.50 4.20 9.42
N ARG A 80 0.75 3.29 8.76
CA ARG A 80 1.37 2.22 7.96
C ARG A 80 2.19 2.81 6.80
N MET A 81 1.67 3.81 6.10
CA MET A 81 2.38 4.47 5.01
C MET A 81 3.62 5.22 5.50
N ASP A 82 3.51 5.93 6.62
CA ASP A 82 4.63 6.67 7.21
C ASP A 82 5.75 5.74 7.67
N LEU A 83 5.40 4.60 8.26
CA LEU A 83 6.38 3.60 8.67
C LEU A 83 7.08 2.96 7.46
N LEU A 84 6.38 2.72 6.35
CA LEU A 84 6.98 2.24 5.11
C LEU A 84 7.95 3.27 4.54
N ARG A 85 7.56 4.55 4.44
CA ARG A 85 8.46 5.64 3.98
C ARG A 85 9.71 5.76 4.86
N ARG A 86 9.55 5.58 6.17
CA ARG A 86 10.68 5.59 7.09
C ARG A 86 11.63 4.42 6.86
N LEU A 87 11.10 3.23 6.58
CA LEU A 87 11.93 2.06 6.26
C LEU A 87 12.68 2.25 4.93
N GLU A 88 12.04 2.85 3.92
CA GLU A 88 12.70 3.26 2.67
C GLU A 88 13.86 4.22 2.92
N ALA A 89 13.64 5.25 3.74
CA ALA A 89 14.66 6.22 4.12
C ALA A 89 15.85 5.61 4.90
N GLU A 90 15.64 4.49 5.57
CA GLU A 90 16.68 3.73 6.28
C GLU A 90 17.34 2.66 5.39
N GLY A 91 17.02 2.64 4.09
CA GLY A 91 17.67 1.78 3.09
C GLY A 91 16.99 0.44 2.83
N VAL A 92 15.84 0.16 3.44
CA VAL A 92 15.08 -1.07 3.14
C VAL A 92 14.39 -0.93 1.78
N LEU A 93 14.58 -1.90 0.88
CA LEU A 93 13.85 -1.93 -0.39
C LEU A 93 12.38 -2.30 -0.16
N VAL A 94 11.48 -1.33 -0.20
CA VAL A 94 10.03 -1.57 -0.07
C VAL A 94 9.41 -1.79 -1.44
N VAL A 95 8.68 -2.90 -1.61
CA VAL A 95 8.06 -3.28 -2.88
C VAL A 95 6.56 -3.55 -2.69
N ASN A 96 5.64 -2.78 -3.26
CA ASN A 96 5.87 -1.52 -3.96
C ASN A 96 6.22 -0.39 -2.99
N PRO A 97 6.92 0.66 -3.46
CA PRO A 97 7.20 1.83 -2.65
C PRO A 97 5.94 2.44 -2.05
N ALA A 98 6.08 3.08 -0.90
CA ALA A 98 4.96 3.69 -0.18
C ALA A 98 4.19 4.69 -1.05
N GLU A 99 4.91 5.56 -1.77
CA GLU A 99 4.28 6.51 -2.70
C GLU A 99 3.46 5.80 -3.80
N ALA A 100 4.00 4.73 -4.39
CA ALA A 100 3.30 3.99 -5.44
C ALA A 100 2.00 3.36 -4.90
N ILE A 101 2.02 2.82 -3.68
CA ILE A 101 0.82 2.29 -3.01
C ILE A 101 -0.20 3.40 -2.78
N GLU A 102 0.23 4.57 -2.31
CA GLU A 102 -0.64 5.73 -2.06
C GLU A 102 -1.32 6.20 -3.36
N VAL A 103 -0.52 6.47 -4.40
CA VAL A 103 -0.99 6.92 -5.71
C VAL A 103 -1.98 5.92 -6.31
N CYS A 104 -1.67 4.62 -6.28
CA CYS A 104 -2.51 3.60 -6.89
C CYS A 104 -3.77 3.27 -6.07
N SER A 105 -3.83 3.65 -4.80
CA SER A 105 -5.01 3.46 -3.94
C SER A 105 -6.03 4.58 -4.09
N ASP A 106 -5.58 5.77 -4.49
CA ASP A 106 -6.40 6.94 -4.77
C ASP A 106 -6.74 6.99 -6.27
N LYS A 107 -8.02 6.76 -6.61
CA LYS A 107 -8.46 6.77 -8.01
C LYS A 107 -8.35 8.13 -8.69
N TYR A 108 -8.50 9.22 -7.95
CA TYR A 108 -8.34 10.56 -8.51
C TYR A 108 -6.87 10.81 -8.84
N ARG A 109 -5.98 10.56 -7.87
CA ARG A 109 -4.54 10.76 -8.04
C ARG A 109 -3.98 9.84 -9.13
N ALA A 110 -4.39 8.57 -9.19
CA ALA A 110 -3.99 7.67 -10.25
C ALA A 110 -4.38 8.19 -11.66
N LEU A 111 -5.62 8.67 -11.83
CA LEU A 111 -6.08 9.23 -13.10
C LEU A 111 -5.31 10.52 -13.45
N TRP A 112 -5.08 11.39 -12.47
CA TRP A 112 -4.28 12.60 -12.68
C TRP A 112 -2.85 12.29 -13.12
N HIS A 113 -2.18 11.30 -12.51
CA HIS A 113 -0.86 10.86 -12.96
C HIS A 113 -0.88 10.27 -14.39
N MET A 114 -1.92 9.53 -14.76
CA MET A 114 -2.09 9.02 -16.11
C MET A 114 -2.30 10.16 -17.13
N GLU A 115 -3.11 11.15 -16.79
CA GLU A 115 -3.32 12.36 -17.60
C GLU A 115 -2.01 13.12 -17.83
N LEU A 116 -1.24 13.37 -16.77
CA LEU A 116 0.08 14.02 -16.86
C LEU A 116 1.06 13.24 -17.75
N ALA A 117 0.95 11.91 -17.79
CA ALA A 117 1.74 11.05 -18.66
C ALA A 117 1.23 10.98 -20.12
N GLY A 118 0.15 11.71 -20.45
CA GLY A 118 -0.45 11.69 -21.79
C GLY A 118 -1.25 10.42 -22.10
N LEU A 119 -1.59 9.61 -21.09
CA LEU A 119 -2.43 8.42 -21.27
C LEU A 119 -3.90 8.82 -21.34
N PRO A 120 -4.71 8.14 -22.17
CA PRO A 120 -6.14 8.40 -22.24
C PRO A 120 -6.82 8.04 -20.92
N VAL A 121 -7.54 9.01 -20.35
CA VAL A 121 -8.33 8.85 -19.12
C VAL A 121 -9.78 9.29 -19.37
N PRO A 122 -10.78 8.69 -18.70
CA PRO A 122 -12.16 9.15 -18.80
C PRO A 122 -12.31 10.53 -18.14
N ARG A 123 -13.15 11.40 -18.72
CA ARG A 123 -13.57 12.65 -18.08
C ARG A 123 -14.13 12.32 -16.69
N THR A 124 -13.54 12.91 -15.65
CA THR A 124 -13.81 12.54 -14.25
C THR A 124 -13.87 13.80 -13.40
N VAL A 125 -14.83 13.86 -12.47
CA VAL A 125 -14.91 14.89 -11.43
C VAL A 125 -14.90 14.18 -10.06
N ALA A 126 -14.09 14.67 -9.13
CA ALA A 126 -14.07 14.24 -7.73
C ALA A 126 -14.47 15.42 -6.84
N THR A 127 -15.42 15.22 -5.92
CA THR A 127 -15.95 16.28 -5.06
C THR A 127 -16.60 15.70 -3.81
N GLU A 128 -16.52 16.44 -2.70
CA GLU A 128 -17.28 16.17 -1.47
C GLU A 128 -18.64 16.90 -1.45
N ASP A 129 -18.81 17.92 -2.29
CA ASP A 129 -20.05 18.70 -2.39
C ASP A 129 -21.06 18.04 -3.36
N VAL A 130 -22.25 17.76 -2.84
CA VAL A 130 -23.37 17.14 -3.58
C VAL A 130 -23.83 18.01 -4.76
N ARG A 131 -23.82 19.35 -4.61
CA ARG A 131 -24.26 20.24 -5.71
C ARG A 131 -23.28 20.18 -6.88
N SER A 132 -21.99 20.14 -6.58
CA SER A 132 -20.92 19.97 -7.57
C SER A 132 -21.01 18.61 -8.25
N ALA A 133 -21.32 17.54 -7.51
CA ALA A 133 -21.54 16.21 -8.08
C ALA A 133 -22.72 16.20 -9.08
N MET A 134 -23.84 16.85 -8.74
CA MET A 134 -25.01 16.94 -9.62
C MET A 134 -24.74 17.78 -10.87
N ARG A 135 -23.93 18.85 -10.77
CA ARG A 135 -23.51 19.61 -11.97
C ARG A 135 -22.63 18.74 -12.88
N ALA A 136 -21.65 18.05 -12.29
CA ALA A 136 -20.78 17.14 -13.03
C ALA A 136 -21.54 16.03 -13.74
N PHE A 137 -22.60 15.48 -13.14
CA PHE A 137 -23.47 14.48 -13.77
C PHE A 137 -24.01 14.96 -15.13
N TRP A 138 -24.53 16.19 -15.18
CA TRP A 138 -25.05 16.78 -16.41
C TRP A 138 -23.92 17.14 -17.40
N GLU A 139 -22.82 17.71 -16.93
CA GLU A 139 -21.64 18.05 -17.76
C GLU A 139 -20.98 16.82 -18.43
N LEU A 140 -21.04 15.67 -17.75
CA LEU A 140 -20.50 14.40 -18.23
C LEU A 140 -21.47 13.65 -19.17
N GLY A 141 -22.73 14.08 -19.27
CA GLY A 141 -23.71 13.55 -20.23
C GLY A 141 -24.81 12.66 -19.64
N GLY A 142 -24.95 12.58 -18.31
CA GLY A 142 -26.08 11.91 -17.65
C GLY A 142 -25.99 10.38 -17.55
N ASP A 143 -25.02 9.74 -18.19
CA ASP A 143 -24.69 8.32 -17.98
C ASP A 143 -23.26 8.23 -17.41
N VAL A 144 -23.15 8.06 -16.09
CA VAL A 144 -21.87 8.17 -15.37
C VAL A 144 -21.65 6.99 -14.43
N VAL A 145 -20.37 6.68 -14.19
CA VAL A 145 -19.95 5.74 -13.15
C VAL A 145 -19.60 6.51 -11.88
N VAL A 146 -20.32 6.26 -10.80
CA VAL A 146 -19.99 6.76 -9.46
C VAL A 146 -19.16 5.71 -8.72
N LYS A 147 -18.08 6.14 -8.07
CA LYS A 147 -17.18 5.26 -7.32
C LYS A 147 -16.51 6.03 -6.17
N PRO A 148 -16.22 5.37 -5.03
CA PRO A 148 -15.45 6.00 -3.98
C PRO A 148 -13.99 6.20 -4.40
N ILE A 149 -13.34 7.25 -3.86
CA ILE A 149 -11.91 7.55 -4.08
C ILE A 149 -11.06 6.33 -3.70
N PHE A 150 -11.19 5.88 -2.46
CA PHE A 150 -10.54 4.69 -1.95
C PHE A 150 -11.45 3.48 -2.03
N GLY A 151 -10.92 2.33 -2.43
CA GLY A 151 -11.68 1.09 -2.50
C GLY A 151 -11.19 0.17 -3.60
N SER A 152 -11.48 -1.12 -3.48
CA SER A 152 -11.05 -2.17 -4.39
C SER A 152 -12.18 -3.19 -4.58
N ARG A 153 -12.17 -3.90 -5.71
CA ARG A 153 -13.13 -4.96 -6.07
C ARG A 153 -14.58 -4.49 -6.23
N GLY A 154 -14.79 -3.26 -6.70
CA GLY A 154 -16.12 -2.72 -6.97
C GLY A 154 -16.99 -2.54 -5.72
N VAL A 155 -16.37 -2.34 -4.55
CA VAL A 155 -17.10 -2.09 -3.29
C VAL A 155 -17.20 -0.58 -3.05
N GLY A 156 -18.41 -0.14 -2.72
CA GLY A 156 -18.82 1.25 -2.52
C GLY A 156 -19.72 1.73 -3.65
#